data_AF-A0A0F2LR70-F1
#
_entry.id   AF-A0A0F2LR70-F1
#
_cell.length_a   1.000
_cell.length_b   1.000
_cell.length_c   1.000
_cell.angle_alpha   90.00
_cell.angle_beta   90.00
_cell.angle_gamma   90.00
#
_symmetry.space_group_name_H-M   'P 1'
#
loop_
_entity.id
_entity.type
_entity.pdbx_description
1 polymer ?
#
loop_
_entity_poly.entity_id
_entity_poly.type
_entity_poly.pdbx_seq_one_letter_code
_entity_poly.pdbx_strand_id
1 'polypeptide(L)'
;VIGFASQQVIGQALAGLFVLLSRPFTIKDHVGVQGEDGTVEEITTLFTYIKKADNTMAILPNNMVMGSKVYLYPKQQTQGAQQGQK
;
A
#
# COMPACT_ATOMS: atom_id res chain seq x y z
N VAL A 1 23.04 -23.59 8.39
CA VAL A 1 22.98 -22.21 7.85
C VAL A 1 22.11 -22.06 6.60
N ILE A 2 22.07 -23.03 5.68
CA ILE A 2 21.23 -22.98 4.44
C ILE A 2 19.73 -22.74 4.74
N GLY A 3 19.20 -23.26 5.86
CA GLY A 3 17.78 -23.09 6.24
C GLY A 3 17.38 -21.70 6.74
N PHE A 4 18.32 -20.84 7.16
CA PHE A 4 17.99 -19.51 7.68
C PHE A 4 17.75 -18.49 6.56
N ALA A 5 18.55 -18.54 5.50
CA ALA A 5 18.39 -17.65 4.35
C ALA A 5 17.10 -17.95 3.57
N SER A 6 16.73 -19.23 3.45
CA SER A 6 15.50 -19.64 2.77
C SER A 6 14.23 -19.23 3.54
N GLN A 7 14.26 -19.25 4.88
CA GLN A 7 13.15 -18.76 5.70
C GLN A 7 12.80 -17.30 5.40
N GLN A 8 13.80 -16.44 5.19
CA GLN A 8 13.57 -15.04 4.89
C GLN A 8 12.95 -14.84 3.50
N VAL A 9 13.46 -15.54 2.47
CA VAL A 9 12.90 -15.45 1.11
C VAL A 9 11.46 -15.97 1.06
N ILE A 10 11.17 -17.08 1.75
CA ILE A 10 9.81 -17.63 1.85
C ILE A 10 8.88 -16.65 2.58
N GLY A 11 9.35 -16.00 3.66
CA GLY A 11 8.60 -14.97 4.37
C GLY A 11 8.22 -13.78 3.47
N GLN A 12 9.14 -13.29 2.63
CA GLN A 12 8.86 -12.21 1.67
C GLN A 12 7.77 -12.62 0.67
N ALA A 13 7.84 -13.84 0.13
CA ALA A 13 6.87 -14.34 -0.83
C ALA A 13 5.47 -14.51 -0.20
N LEU A 14 5.39 -15.04 1.03
CA LEU A 14 4.13 -15.21 1.75
C LEU A 14 3.49 -13.87 2.12
N ALA A 15 4.28 -12.87 2.51
CA ALA A 15 3.76 -11.54 2.78
C ALA A 15 3.14 -10.90 1.51
N GLY A 16 3.84 -11.02 0.39
CA GLY A 16 3.32 -10.61 -0.92
C GLY A 16 1.98 -11.24 -1.27
N LEU A 17 1.92 -12.56 -1.18
CA LEU A 17 0.69 -13.32 -1.45
C LEU A 17 -0.43 -12.93 -0.47
N PHE A 18 -0.10 -12.71 0.81
CA PHE A 18 -1.09 -12.34 1.81
C PHE A 18 -1.69 -10.96 1.56
N VAL A 19 -0.92 -9.95 1.11
CA VAL A 19 -1.50 -8.65 0.72
C VAL A 19 -2.51 -8.82 -0.42
N LEU A 20 -2.20 -9.67 -1.40
CA LEU A 20 -3.09 -9.96 -2.53
C LEU A 20 -4.37 -10.72 -2.13
N LEU A 21 -4.28 -11.59 -1.13
CA LEU A 21 -5.40 -12.41 -0.63
C LEU A 21 -6.27 -11.66 0.39
N SER A 22 -5.65 -11.01 1.38
CA SER A 22 -6.34 -10.30 2.46
C SER A 22 -6.88 -8.93 2.03
N ARG A 23 -6.31 -8.33 0.97
CA ARG A 23 -6.70 -7.04 0.37
C ARG A 23 -7.09 -5.97 1.40
N PRO A 24 -6.23 -5.64 2.39
CA PRO A 24 -6.53 -4.62 3.39
C PRO A 24 -6.65 -3.21 2.78
N PHE A 25 -6.02 -3.00 1.63
CA PHE A 25 -6.13 -1.82 0.79
C PHE A 25 -5.93 -2.23 -0.68
N THR A 26 -6.34 -1.36 -1.59
CA THR A 26 -6.30 -1.60 -3.03
C THR A 26 -5.60 -0.47 -3.77
N ILE A 27 -5.24 -0.72 -5.02
CA ILE A 27 -4.72 0.31 -5.92
C ILE A 27 -5.73 1.47 -5.99
N LYS A 28 -5.23 2.71 -5.97
CA LYS A 28 -5.97 3.99 -5.86
C LYS A 28 -6.49 4.34 -4.46
N ASP A 29 -6.18 3.55 -3.44
CA ASP A 29 -6.45 3.97 -2.07
C ASP A 29 -5.36 4.94 -1.59
N HIS A 30 -5.78 5.97 -0.86
CA HIS A 30 -4.87 6.87 -0.18
C HIS A 30 -4.55 6.29 1.19
N VAL A 31 -3.28 6.04 1.45
CA VAL A 31 -2.80 5.33 2.62
C VAL A 31 -1.64 6.04 3.29
N GLY A 32 -1.55 5.89 4.60
CA GLY A 32 -0.39 6.29 5.40
C GLY A 32 0.28 5.05 5.98
N VAL A 33 1.55 4.81 5.68
CA VAL A 33 2.33 3.68 6.21
C VAL A 33 3.79 4.07 6.41
N GLN A 34 4.37 3.73 7.56
CA GLN A 34 5.80 3.97 7.85
C GLN A 34 6.27 5.43 7.65
N GLY A 35 5.38 6.41 7.87
CA GLY A 35 5.69 7.84 7.66
C GLY A 35 5.53 8.31 6.20
N GLU A 36 5.21 7.40 5.28
CA GLU A 36 4.88 7.68 3.90
C GLU A 36 3.37 7.87 3.76
N ASP A 37 2.96 8.99 3.20
CA ASP A 37 1.56 9.35 2.96
C ASP A 37 1.36 9.60 1.46
N GLY A 38 0.41 8.88 0.86
CA GLY A 38 0.22 8.94 -0.58
C GLY A 38 -0.80 7.94 -1.11
N THR A 39 -0.89 7.87 -2.44
CA THR A 39 -1.83 6.99 -3.12
C THR A 39 -1.11 5.75 -3.63
N VAL A 40 -1.69 4.57 -3.36
CA VAL A 40 -1.16 3.30 -3.89
C VAL A 40 -1.33 3.28 -5.40
N GLU A 41 -0.22 3.30 -6.15
CA GLU A 41 -0.25 3.19 -7.61
C GLU A 41 -0.13 1.75 -8.08
N GLU A 42 0.68 0.93 -7.41
CA GLU A 42 0.95 -0.45 -7.83
C GLU A 42 1.24 -1.35 -6.62
N ILE A 43 0.77 -2.60 -6.71
CA ILE A 43 1.10 -3.67 -5.76
C ILE A 43 1.63 -4.85 -6.57
N THR A 44 2.88 -5.21 -6.35
CA THR A 44 3.53 -6.39 -6.93
C THR A 44 3.63 -7.50 -5.88
N THR A 45 4.17 -8.65 -6.25
CA THR A 45 4.43 -9.73 -5.30
C THR A 45 5.37 -9.30 -4.17
N LEU A 46 6.32 -8.41 -4.40
CA LEU A 46 7.34 -8.08 -3.39
C LEU A 46 7.26 -6.66 -2.84
N PHE A 47 6.72 -5.73 -3.64
CA PHE A 47 6.72 -4.30 -3.32
C PHE A 47 5.36 -3.65 -3.53
N THR A 48 5.10 -2.63 -2.71
CA THR A 48 4.00 -1.68 -2.84
C THR A 48 4.57 -0.31 -3.20
N TYR A 49 3.99 0.32 -4.22
CA TYR A 49 4.39 1.61 -4.74
C TYR A 49 3.37 2.67 -4.30
N ILE A 50 3.86 3.67 -3.57
CA ILE A 50 3.04 4.77 -3.06
C ILE A 50 3.52 6.06 -3.71
N LYS A 51 2.63 6.73 -4.43
CA LYS A 51 2.90 8.05 -4.99
C LYS A 51 2.52 9.13 -3.99
N LYS A 52 3.51 9.94 -3.61
CA LYS A 52 3.36 11.03 -2.66
C LYS A 52 2.85 12.31 -3.37
N ALA A 53 2.42 13.29 -2.58
CA ALA A 53 1.90 14.55 -3.10
C ALA A 53 2.94 15.39 -3.85
N ASP A 54 4.22 15.24 -3.53
CA ASP A 54 5.35 15.89 -4.22
C ASP A 54 5.77 15.17 -5.51
N ASN A 55 4.95 14.20 -5.97
CA ASN A 55 5.17 13.39 -7.15
C ASN A 55 6.41 12.47 -7.06
N THR A 56 6.95 12.25 -5.86
CA THR A 56 7.94 11.19 -5.59
C THR A 56 7.24 9.84 -5.36
N MET A 57 8.02 8.76 -5.49
CA MET A 57 7.54 7.39 -5.36
C MET A 57 8.24 6.69 -4.19
N ALA A 58 7.46 6.30 -3.19
CA ALA A 58 7.93 5.44 -2.12
C ALA A 58 7.74 3.97 -2.51
N ILE A 59 8.81 3.17 -2.39
CA ILE A 59 8.81 1.75 -2.74
C ILE A 59 9.01 0.96 -1.45
N LEU A 60 7.94 0.33 -0.96
CA LEU A 60 7.96 -0.41 0.30
C LEU A 60 7.91 -1.91 0.06
N PRO A 61 8.78 -2.71 0.68
CA PRO A 61 8.64 -4.16 0.72
C PRO A 61 7.31 -4.58 1.35
N ASN A 62 6.59 -5.52 0.76
CA ASN A 62 5.26 -5.95 1.24
C ASN A 62 5.29 -6.49 2.67
N ASN A 63 6.39 -7.14 3.09
CA ASN A 63 6.58 -7.60 4.46
C ASN A 63 6.66 -6.44 5.47
N MET A 64 7.24 -5.31 5.06
CA MET A 64 7.30 -4.10 5.88
C MET A 64 5.89 -3.51 6.01
N VAL A 65 5.15 -3.41 4.91
CA VAL A 65 3.77 -2.90 4.92
C VAL A 65 2.87 -3.76 5.82
N MET A 66 2.95 -5.08 5.71
CA MET A 66 2.19 -6.01 6.55
C MET A 66 2.58 -5.99 8.03
N GLY A 67 3.87 -5.82 8.33
CA GLY A 67 4.36 -5.74 9.69
C GLY A 67 4.08 -4.40 10.38
N SER A 68 3.42 -3.46 9.69
CA SER A 68 3.24 -2.08 10.12
C SER A 68 1.78 -1.70 10.24
N LYS A 69 1.50 -0.65 11.02
CA LYS A 69 0.18 -0.03 11.04
C LYS A 69 -0.04 0.73 9.72
N VAL A 70 -1.14 0.42 9.05
CA VAL A 70 -1.57 1.10 7.81
C VAL A 70 -2.81 1.94 8.13
N TYR A 71 -2.76 3.23 7.79
CA TYR A 71 -3.91 4.12 7.83
C TYR A 71 -4.55 4.15 6.45
N LEU A 72 -5.83 3.81 6.35
CA LEU A 72 -6.61 3.93 5.12
C LEU A 72 -7.47 5.19 5.23
N TYR A 73 -7.21 6.17 4.38
CA TYR A 73 -8.00 7.39 4.36
C TYR A 73 -9.25 7.21 3.50
N PRO A 74 -10.44 7.58 4.00
CA PRO A 74 -11.65 7.50 3.19
C PRO A 74 -11.48 8.39 1.97
N LYS A 75 -11.82 7.86 0.79
CA LYS A 75 -11.96 8.66 -0.42
C LYS A 75 -12.94 9.77 -0.07
N GLN A 76 -12.46 11.01 0.06
CA GLN A 76 -13.33 12.16 0.18
C GLN A 76 -14.24 12.10 -1.03
N GLN A 77 -15.47 11.62 -0.81
CA GLN A 77 -16.50 11.76 -1.81
C GLN A 77 -16.53 13.25 -2.06
N THR A 78 -16.26 13.66 -3.28
CA THR A 78 -16.64 14.96 -3.81
C THR A 78 -18.18 15.01 -3.77
N GLN A 79 -18.76 15.05 -2.57
CA GLN A 79 -20.16 15.30 -2.30
C GLN A 79 -20.37 16.78 -2.63
N GLY A 80 -20.95 17.02 -3.80
CA GLY A 80 -21.73 18.23 -4.03
C GLY A 80 -20.96 19.52 -4.31
N ALA A 81 -20.05 19.53 -5.27
CA ALA A 81 -19.90 20.74 -6.10
C ALA A 81 -21.16 20.90 -6.97
N GLN A 82 -22.25 21.31 -6.32
CA GLN A 82 -23.35 22.12 -6.81
C GLN A 82 -23.56 22.09 -8.34
N GLN A 83 -24.19 21.02 -8.82
CA GLN A 83 -25.23 21.17 -9.83
C GLN A 83 -26.28 22.12 -9.23
N GLY A 84 -26.26 23.39 -9.63
CA GLY A 84 -27.17 24.40 -9.08
C GLY A 84 -26.83 25.85 -9.40
N GLN A 85 -26.30 26.16 -10.59
CA GLN A 85 -26.52 27.50 -11.15
C GLN A 85 -27.83 27.42 -11.94
N LYS A 86 -28.91 27.85 -11.30
CA LYS A 86 -30.12 28.32 -11.99
C LYS A 86 -29.92 29.78 -12.36
#